data_AF-A0A2N2F2C8-F1
#
_entry.id   AF-A0A2N2F2C8-F1
#
_cell.length_a   1.000
_cell.length_b   1.000
_cell.length_c   1.000
_cell.angle_alpha   90.00
_cell.angle_beta   90.00
_cell.angle_gamma   90.00
#
_symmetry.space_group_name_H-M   'P 1'
#
loop_
_entity.id
_entity.type
_entity.pdbx_description
1 polymer ?
#
loop_
_entity_poly.entity_id
_entity_poly.type
_entity_poly.pdbx_seq_one_letter_code
_entity_poly.pdbx_strand_id
1 'polypeptide(L)'
;MSEKILVAVADPSSRSALMSALKNSGYGVYDIGEIVSAADAFSKVNPSLIVADTEFTDWFLSQFRQAASRDLPVICYLKEHNARLAYDYLKKGAYDCITDPLRPIEIVDIVNKSLSKDVLSFDKSANQNIFDYVAALPLIKKIYLAAGSAAFIGIFGLLVYLAASPSVGKEIEVSHRNVTGVIVGAKSVYVSDWFTQSVYRYARARGELLDVYYFSDFGPLGLATDGASIYSVGTDSMIRRHVVNDAAKRLETAEEYTAPGLVSGGGIFAEKDFIWAGDTQMKKLFLYEIIRAVPPSPGALRKIGEYSTGAISPVAVCKKGDKIFLADGVTGSVFSGKIIDDRFIPQKENTAPPGFRVVACAIEESGFLAVFAGDKTILKRTKFK
;
A
#
# COMPACT_ATOMS: atom_id res chain seq x y z
N MET A 1 24.79 36.22 10.84
CA MET A 1 25.45 36.00 9.53
C MET A 1 24.66 34.93 8.82
N SER A 2 24.48 35.00 7.50
CA SER A 2 23.79 33.93 6.76
C SER A 2 24.66 32.67 6.76
N GLU A 3 24.09 31.53 7.16
CA GLU A 3 24.78 30.24 7.09
C GLU A 3 25.16 29.93 5.63
N LYS A 4 26.38 29.42 5.45
CA LYS A 4 26.93 29.14 4.11
C LYS A 4 26.73 27.67 3.77
N ILE A 5 26.04 27.39 2.68
CA ILE A 5 25.76 26.03 2.20
C ILE A 5 26.51 25.79 0.89
N LEU A 6 27.28 24.71 0.83
CA LEU A 6 27.93 24.26 -0.39
C LEU A 6 27.08 23.19 -1.07
N VAL A 7 26.71 23.41 -2.34
CA VAL A 7 25.94 22.47 -3.16
C VAL A 7 26.86 21.83 -4.21
N ALA A 8 26.91 20.50 -4.20
CA ALA A 8 27.81 19.67 -4.99
C ALA A 8 27.01 18.60 -5.74
N VAL A 9 26.25 19.01 -6.75
CA VAL A 9 25.37 18.13 -7.52
C VAL A 9 25.73 18.22 -9.01
N ALA A 10 26.06 17.09 -9.64
CA ALA A 10 26.50 17.06 -11.02
C ALA A 10 25.41 17.53 -12.00
N ASP A 11 24.16 17.14 -11.77
CA ASP A 11 23.01 17.49 -12.62
C ASP A 11 22.65 18.99 -12.50
N PRO A 12 22.76 19.79 -13.59
CA PRO A 12 22.54 21.24 -13.51
C PRO A 12 21.11 21.64 -13.14
N SER A 13 20.12 20.85 -13.54
CA SER A 13 18.70 21.13 -13.26
C SER A 13 18.42 20.97 -11.77
N SER A 14 18.79 19.81 -11.21
CA SER A 14 18.72 19.50 -9.78
C SER A 14 19.47 20.53 -8.94
N ARG A 15 20.68 20.87 -9.38
CA ARG A 15 21.52 21.87 -8.72
C ARG A 15 20.85 23.25 -8.68
N SER A 16 20.33 23.72 -9.81
CA SER A 16 19.63 25.02 -9.88
C SER A 16 18.39 25.06 -8.99
N ALA A 17 17.62 23.96 -8.94
CA ALA A 17 16.45 23.84 -8.08
C ALA A 17 16.82 23.91 -6.59
N LEU A 18 17.83 23.14 -6.17
CA LEU A 18 18.38 23.16 -4.81
C LEU A 18 18.87 24.56 -4.43
N MET A 19 19.69 25.18 -5.28
CA MET A 19 20.22 26.51 -5.04
C MET A 19 19.12 27.56 -4.91
N SER A 20 18.09 27.49 -5.76
CA SER A 20 16.96 28.41 -5.71
C SER A 20 16.15 28.25 -4.42
N ALA A 21 15.83 27.01 -4.02
CA ALA A 21 15.11 26.74 -2.78
C ALA A 21 15.86 27.25 -1.53
N LEU A 22 17.18 27.02 -1.49
CA LEU A 22 18.03 27.46 -0.38
C LEU A 22 18.23 28.99 -0.36
N LYS A 23 18.48 29.62 -1.50
CA LYS A 23 18.61 31.09 -1.60
C LYS A 23 17.33 31.79 -1.19
N ASN A 24 16.17 31.30 -1.63
CA ASN A 24 14.86 31.83 -1.26
C ASN A 24 14.58 31.73 0.25
N SER A 25 15.31 30.87 0.96
CA SER A 25 15.21 30.68 2.41
C SER A 25 16.25 31.47 3.21
N GLY A 26 17.03 32.33 2.54
CA GLY A 26 17.99 33.25 3.18
C GLY A 26 19.40 32.69 3.40
N TYR A 27 19.73 31.51 2.84
CA TYR A 27 21.05 30.91 2.96
C TYR A 27 22.05 31.49 1.94
N GLY A 28 23.33 31.56 2.32
CA GLY A 28 24.42 31.85 1.40
C GLY A 28 24.82 30.58 0.65
N VAL A 29 24.38 30.41 -0.60
CA VAL A 29 24.58 29.16 -1.35
C VAL A 29 25.71 29.29 -2.37
N TYR A 30 26.64 28.33 -2.35
CA TYR A 30 27.80 28.25 -3.23
C TYR A 30 27.78 26.95 -4.03
N ASP A 31 28.19 27.01 -5.31
CA ASP A 31 28.27 25.87 -6.22
C ASP A 31 29.73 25.44 -6.41
N ILE A 32 29.99 24.13 -6.44
CA ILE A 32 31.29 23.59 -6.84
C ILE A 32 31.56 23.82 -8.34
N GLY A 33 30.54 23.93 -9.19
CA GLY A 33 30.71 24.23 -10.62
C GLY A 33 31.46 25.54 -10.91
N GLU A 34 31.47 26.50 -9.98
CA GLU A 34 32.24 27.75 -10.08
C GLU A 34 33.69 27.60 -9.58
N ILE A 35 34.01 26.50 -8.90
CA ILE A 35 35.28 26.31 -8.18
C ILE A 35 35.99 25.05 -8.69
N VAL A 36 37.22 25.22 -9.17
CA VAL A 36 38.00 24.20 -9.91
C VAL A 36 38.16 22.86 -9.16
N SER A 37 38.12 22.86 -7.82
CA SER A 37 38.13 21.64 -7.02
C SER A 37 37.25 21.75 -5.76
N ALA A 38 36.73 20.61 -5.29
CA ALA A 38 35.95 20.54 -4.04
C ALA A 38 36.76 20.96 -2.80
N ALA A 39 38.08 20.73 -2.80
CA ALA A 39 38.99 21.17 -1.73
C ALA A 39 39.17 22.70 -1.71
N ASP A 40 39.31 23.31 -2.88
CA ASP A 40 39.38 24.78 -3.01
C ASP A 40 38.05 25.42 -2.61
N ALA A 41 36.93 24.80 -2.99
CA ALA A 41 35.59 25.26 -2.62
C ALA A 41 35.42 25.27 -1.11
N PHE A 42 35.82 24.17 -0.47
CA PHE A 42 35.72 24.03 0.98
C PHE A 42 36.55 25.10 1.72
N SER A 43 37.83 25.27 1.34
CA SER A 43 38.73 26.23 1.98
C SER A 43 38.32 27.69 1.79
N LYS A 44 37.78 28.06 0.61
CA LYS A 44 37.32 29.42 0.32
C LYS A 44 35.98 29.75 0.96
N VAL A 45 35.03 28.82 0.91
CA VAL A 45 33.66 29.06 1.39
C VAL A 45 33.57 28.94 2.91
N ASN A 46 34.27 27.96 3.49
CA ASN A 46 34.11 27.48 4.86
C ASN A 46 32.63 27.22 5.18
N PRO A 47 32.00 26.22 4.53
CA PRO A 47 30.56 26.00 4.64
C PRO A 47 30.19 25.44 6.02
N SER A 48 28.98 25.76 6.46
CA SER A 48 28.36 25.19 7.66
C SER A 48 27.65 23.86 7.38
N LEU A 49 27.36 23.59 6.11
CA LEU A 49 26.70 22.39 5.63
C LEU A 49 27.02 22.12 4.16
N ILE A 50 27.04 20.83 3.79
CA ILE A 50 27.21 20.40 2.40
C ILE A 50 25.98 19.60 1.95
N VAL A 51 25.44 19.92 0.77
CA VAL A 51 24.47 19.09 0.05
C VAL A 51 25.18 18.54 -1.18
N ALA A 52 25.33 17.23 -1.29
CA ALA A 52 26.13 16.60 -2.32
C ALA A 52 25.40 15.42 -2.95
N ASP A 53 25.56 15.17 -4.25
CA ASP A 53 25.08 13.92 -4.84
C ASP A 53 25.90 12.71 -4.36
N THR A 54 25.58 11.52 -4.86
CA THR A 54 26.24 10.27 -4.45
C THR A 54 27.76 10.28 -4.65
N GLU A 55 28.24 10.85 -5.76
CA GLU A 55 29.67 10.88 -6.11
C GLU A 55 30.42 11.83 -5.19
N PHE A 56 29.91 13.05 -5.02
CA PHE A 56 30.51 14.04 -4.14
C PHE A 56 30.38 13.67 -2.66
N THR A 57 29.28 13.01 -2.26
CA THR A 57 29.07 12.56 -0.88
C THR A 57 30.16 11.58 -0.44
N ASP A 58 30.46 10.57 -1.27
CA ASP A 58 31.52 9.61 -0.95
C ASP A 58 32.90 10.30 -0.81
N TRP A 59 33.20 11.27 -1.69
CA TRP A 59 34.41 12.07 -1.58
C TRP A 59 34.46 12.86 -0.26
N PHE A 60 33.43 13.64 0.06
CA PHE A 60 33.37 14.45 1.28
C PHE A 60 33.46 13.60 2.55
N LEU A 61 32.70 12.51 2.63
CA LEU A 61 32.74 11.61 3.78
C LEU A 61 34.13 10.95 3.94
N SER A 62 34.82 10.65 2.84
CA SER A 62 36.18 10.10 2.91
C SER A 62 37.21 11.12 3.43
N GLN A 63 37.09 12.38 3.03
CA GLN A 63 38.01 13.47 3.43
C GLN A 63 37.78 13.90 4.87
N PHE A 64 36.52 14.11 5.30
CA PHE A 64 36.22 14.53 6.66
C PHE A 64 36.53 13.47 7.71
N ARG A 65 36.48 12.17 7.34
CA ARG A 65 36.96 11.09 8.19
C ARG A 65 38.46 11.21 8.50
N GLN A 66 39.26 11.71 7.55
CA GLN A 66 40.70 11.86 7.71
C GLN A 66 41.09 13.17 8.40
N ALA A 67 40.34 14.26 8.18
CA ALA A 67 40.72 15.61 8.57
C ALA A 67 40.30 16.06 9.99
N ALA A 68 39.89 15.14 10.89
CA ALA A 68 39.44 15.42 12.27
C ALA A 68 38.29 16.45 12.44
N SER A 69 37.77 17.00 11.33
CA SER A 69 36.66 17.95 11.28
C SER A 69 35.33 17.18 11.28
N ARG A 70 35.02 16.53 12.41
CA ARG A 70 33.91 15.57 12.53
C ARG A 70 32.51 16.18 12.51
N ASP A 71 32.39 17.49 12.62
CA ASP A 71 31.10 18.14 12.94
C ASP A 71 30.43 18.82 11.75
N LEU A 72 30.92 18.61 10.53
CA LEU A 72 30.28 19.19 9.34
C LEU A 72 29.21 18.25 8.77
N PRO A 73 27.92 18.60 8.83
CA PRO A 73 26.87 17.77 8.27
C PRO A 73 26.94 17.72 6.74
N VAL A 74 26.90 16.51 6.19
CA VAL A 74 26.80 16.24 4.76
C VAL A 74 25.44 15.60 4.47
N ILE A 75 24.57 16.27 3.72
CA ILE A 75 23.30 15.74 3.24
C ILE A 75 23.52 15.13 1.86
N CYS A 76 23.16 13.85 1.70
CA CYS A 76 23.25 13.14 0.43
C CYS A 76 22.02 13.40 -0.44
N TYR A 77 22.22 13.79 -1.69
CA TYR A 77 21.20 14.00 -2.70
C TYR A 77 21.12 12.78 -3.63
N LEU A 78 19.94 12.17 -3.70
CA LEU A 78 19.67 10.97 -4.46
C LEU A 78 18.73 11.30 -5.62
N LYS A 79 19.19 11.05 -6.85
CA LYS A 79 18.38 11.28 -8.06
C LYS A 79 17.15 10.36 -8.15
N GLU A 80 17.23 9.16 -7.59
CA GLU A 80 16.17 8.16 -7.61
C GLU A 80 15.76 7.77 -6.19
N HIS A 81 14.47 7.46 -6.01
CA HIS A 81 13.94 7.03 -4.72
C HIS A 81 14.39 5.58 -4.39
N ASN A 82 15.57 5.46 -3.77
CA ASN A 82 16.17 4.19 -3.39
C ASN A 82 16.49 4.16 -1.89
N ALA A 83 15.56 3.63 -1.09
CA ALA A 83 15.69 3.55 0.36
C ALA A 83 16.93 2.76 0.84
N ARG A 84 17.37 1.77 0.07
CA ARG A 84 18.56 0.98 0.40
C ARG A 84 19.83 1.82 0.28
N LEU A 85 19.95 2.57 -0.81
CA LEU A 85 21.08 3.45 -1.04
C LEU A 85 21.15 4.59 0.00
N ALA A 86 20.00 5.19 0.33
CA ALA A 86 19.90 6.19 1.40
C ALA A 86 20.43 5.64 2.73
N TYR A 87 20.00 4.45 3.12
CA TYR A 87 20.46 3.78 4.34
C TYR A 87 21.98 3.53 4.35
N ASP A 88 22.55 3.16 3.21
CA ASP A 88 24.00 2.95 3.09
C ASP A 88 24.79 4.27 3.26
N TYR A 89 24.27 5.41 2.78
CA TYR A 89 24.91 6.72 3.01
C TYR A 89 24.80 7.20 4.45
N LEU A 90 23.67 6.97 5.12
CA LEU A 90 23.53 7.24 6.55
C LEU A 90 24.55 6.44 7.36
N LYS A 91 24.76 5.16 7.03
CA LYS A 91 25.82 4.33 7.64
C LYS A 91 27.23 4.85 7.37
N LYS A 92 27.46 5.44 6.20
CA LYS A 92 28.73 6.08 5.85
C LYS A 92 28.96 7.40 6.62
N GLY A 93 27.94 7.92 7.30
CA GLY A 93 28.03 9.13 8.12
C GLY A 93 27.45 10.38 7.45
N ALA A 94 26.65 10.22 6.38
CA ALA A 94 25.79 11.31 5.92
C ALA A 94 24.80 11.67 7.04
N TYR A 95 24.50 12.96 7.17
CA TYR A 95 23.57 13.48 8.17
C TYR A 95 22.13 13.08 7.84
N ASP A 96 21.72 13.30 6.59
CA ASP A 96 20.42 12.92 6.06
C ASP A 96 20.52 12.64 4.55
N CYS A 97 19.46 12.12 3.95
CA CYS A 97 19.35 11.92 2.51
C CYS A 97 18.07 12.58 1.97
N ILE A 98 18.17 13.26 0.83
CA ILE A 98 17.03 13.84 0.11
C ILE A 98 16.90 13.18 -1.27
N THR A 99 15.68 12.96 -1.74
CA THR A 99 15.40 12.31 -3.02
C THR A 99 14.54 13.19 -3.92
N ASP A 100 14.81 13.17 -5.22
CA ASP A 100 13.93 13.78 -6.22
C ASP A 100 12.58 13.04 -6.35
N PRO A 101 11.46 13.74 -6.65
CA PRO A 101 11.33 15.19 -6.83
C PRO A 101 11.32 15.95 -5.49
N LEU A 102 12.10 17.03 -5.40
CA LEU A 102 12.21 17.82 -4.16
C LEU A 102 11.09 18.86 -4.01
N ARG A 103 10.43 18.87 -2.84
CA ARG A 103 9.61 20.04 -2.43
C ARG A 103 10.51 21.07 -1.73
N PRO A 104 10.47 22.36 -2.10
CA PRO A 104 11.32 23.39 -1.48
C PRO A 104 11.28 23.41 0.05
N ILE A 105 10.09 23.17 0.63
CA ILE A 105 9.91 23.14 2.09
C ILE A 105 10.71 22.01 2.77
N GLU A 106 10.79 20.83 2.15
CA GLU A 106 11.49 19.67 2.72
C GLU A 106 13.00 19.88 2.78
N ILE A 107 13.56 20.51 1.74
CA ILE A 107 14.99 20.85 1.69
C ILE A 107 15.34 21.76 2.87
N VAL A 108 14.51 22.77 3.10
CA VAL A 108 14.72 23.79 4.14
C VAL A 108 14.58 23.20 5.53
N ASP A 109 13.60 22.33 5.75
CA ASP A 109 13.40 21.66 7.03
C ASP A 109 14.60 20.77 7.40
N ILE A 110 15.09 19.98 6.46
CA ILE A 110 16.25 19.09 6.69
C ILE A 110 17.51 19.93 6.94
N VAL A 111 17.72 20.99 6.16
CA VAL A 111 18.86 21.91 6.34
C VAL A 111 18.81 22.62 7.69
N ASN A 112 17.65 23.16 8.08
CA ASN A 112 17.47 23.76 9.41
C ASN A 112 17.77 22.75 10.52
N LYS A 113 17.23 21.53 10.40
CA LYS A 113 17.47 20.45 11.37
C LYS A 113 18.95 20.11 11.49
N SER A 114 19.68 20.07 10.38
CA SER A 114 21.13 19.81 10.37
C SER A 114 21.99 20.96 10.91
N LEU A 115 21.60 22.21 10.66
CA LEU A 115 22.32 23.39 11.13
C LEU A 115 22.07 23.67 12.62
N SER A 116 20.88 23.31 13.12
CA SER A 116 20.50 23.57 14.50
C SER A 116 21.34 22.80 15.52
N LYS A 117 22.18 21.84 15.10
CA LYS A 117 22.95 20.92 15.96
C LYS A 117 22.13 20.18 17.02
N ASP A 118 20.81 20.32 17.01
CA ASP A 118 19.80 19.65 17.84
C ASP A 118 19.61 18.18 17.42
N VAL A 119 20.67 17.55 16.92
CA VAL A 119 20.84 16.13 17.17
C VAL A 119 21.08 16.01 18.65
N LEU A 120 20.06 15.52 19.35
CA LEU A 120 20.21 14.49 20.37
C LEU A 120 21.68 14.32 20.77
N SER A 121 22.15 15.23 21.62
CA SER A 121 23.24 14.91 22.51
C SER A 121 22.71 13.73 23.32
N PHE A 122 22.94 12.52 22.81
CA PHE A 122 23.27 11.42 23.69
C PHE A 122 24.47 11.92 24.46
N ASP A 123 24.12 12.52 25.59
CA ASP A 123 24.96 13.32 26.42
C ASP A 123 26.14 12.44 26.82
N LYS A 124 27.27 12.67 26.16
CA LYS A 124 28.54 12.02 26.49
C LYS A 124 29.08 12.54 27.83
N SER A 125 28.33 13.38 28.56
CA SER A 125 28.65 13.90 29.88
C SER A 125 28.06 13.09 31.06
N ALA A 126 27.39 11.96 30.82
CA ALA A 126 27.07 10.98 31.87
C ALA A 126 27.98 9.74 31.78
N ASN A 127 29.29 9.94 31.64
CA ASN A 127 30.28 8.88 31.83
C ASN A 127 30.64 8.71 33.32
N GLN A 128 29.68 8.92 34.22
CA GLN A 128 29.68 8.19 35.49
C GLN A 128 29.15 6.81 35.12
N ASN A 129 30.06 5.84 34.99
CA ASN A 129 29.72 4.51 34.54
C ASN A 129 28.50 4.02 35.32
N ILE A 130 27.41 3.72 34.61
CA ILE A 130 26.29 2.95 35.18
C ILE A 130 26.84 1.68 35.85
N PHE A 131 27.97 1.15 35.35
CA PHE A 131 28.72 0.06 35.96
C PHE A 131 29.31 0.37 37.35
N ASP A 132 29.72 1.60 37.66
CA ASP A 132 30.24 1.97 38.99
C ASP A 132 29.10 2.05 40.02
N TYR A 133 27.94 2.57 39.61
CA TYR A 133 26.72 2.56 40.44
C TYR A 133 26.18 1.15 40.66
N VAL A 134 26.22 0.29 39.63
CA VAL A 134 25.85 -1.11 39.73
C VAL A 134 26.87 -1.89 40.57
N ALA A 135 28.17 -1.57 40.49
CA ALA A 135 29.22 -2.21 41.28
C ALA A 135 29.10 -1.91 42.78
N ALA A 136 28.69 -0.70 43.15
CA ALA A 136 28.50 -0.26 44.54
C ALA A 136 27.21 -0.80 45.21
N LEU A 137 26.28 -1.40 44.45
CA LEU A 137 25.05 -1.96 45.02
C LEU A 137 25.31 -3.25 45.82
N PRO A 138 24.63 -3.45 46.97
CA PRO A 138 24.69 -4.71 47.72
C PRO A 138 24.16 -5.87 46.87
N LEU A 139 24.72 -7.07 47.07
CA LEU A 139 24.51 -8.28 46.23
C LEU A 139 23.02 -8.56 45.96
N ILE A 140 22.17 -8.38 46.96
CA ILE A 140 20.71 -8.58 46.86
C ILE A 140 20.08 -7.64 45.81
N LYS A 141 20.48 -6.37 45.75
CA LYS A 141 19.95 -5.40 44.78
C LYS A 141 20.45 -5.68 43.35
N LYS A 142 21.64 -6.26 43.19
CA LYS A 142 22.17 -6.70 41.88
C LYS A 142 21.33 -7.83 41.30
N ILE A 143 20.90 -8.79 42.14
CA ILE A 143 20.03 -9.90 41.72
C ILE A 143 18.67 -9.36 41.25
N TYR A 144 18.05 -8.44 42.00
CA TYR A 144 16.77 -7.82 41.58
C TYR A 144 16.89 -7.00 40.30
N LEU A 145 17.98 -6.26 40.12
CA LEU A 145 18.21 -5.48 38.90
C LEU A 145 18.38 -6.40 37.68
N ALA A 146 19.18 -7.46 37.80
CA ALA A 146 19.38 -8.43 36.73
C ALA A 146 18.07 -9.17 36.37
N ALA A 147 17.29 -9.57 37.39
CA ALA A 147 16.00 -10.20 37.19
C ALA A 147 14.98 -9.26 36.52
N GLY A 148 14.96 -7.99 36.93
CA GLY A 148 14.11 -6.95 36.34
C GLY A 148 14.43 -6.68 34.87
N SER A 149 15.72 -6.56 34.52
CA SER A 149 16.18 -6.37 33.14
C SER A 149 15.82 -7.56 32.25
N ALA A 150 16.02 -8.79 32.74
CA ALA A 150 15.68 -10.00 31.99
C ALA A 150 14.15 -10.10 31.76
N ALA A 151 13.34 -9.78 32.77
CA ALA A 151 11.89 -9.73 32.62
C ALA A 151 11.45 -8.66 31.63
N PHE A 152 12.08 -7.47 31.65
CA PHE A 152 11.75 -6.39 30.73
C PHE A 152 12.11 -6.74 29.28
N ILE A 153 13.29 -7.32 29.03
CA ILE A 153 13.69 -7.80 27.70
C ILE A 153 12.75 -8.93 27.23
N GLY A 154 12.35 -9.84 28.13
CA GLY A 154 11.39 -10.90 27.83
C GLY A 154 10.00 -10.36 27.45
N ILE A 155 9.46 -9.41 28.22
CA ILE A 155 8.17 -8.77 27.94
C ILE A 155 8.24 -7.93 26.67
N PHE A 156 9.29 -7.14 26.50
CA PHE A 156 9.46 -6.31 25.30
C PHE A 156 9.65 -7.19 24.04
N GLY A 157 10.45 -8.25 24.15
CA GLY A 157 10.62 -9.25 23.10
C GLY A 157 9.30 -9.96 22.76
N LEU A 158 8.48 -10.29 23.76
CA LEU A 158 7.15 -10.86 23.57
C LEU A 158 6.19 -9.85 22.92
N LEU A 159 6.20 -8.59 23.33
CA LEU A 159 5.36 -7.54 22.74
C LEU A 159 5.75 -7.26 21.29
N VAL A 160 7.05 -7.18 21.00
CA VAL A 160 7.56 -7.07 19.63
C VAL A 160 7.21 -8.32 18.85
N TYR A 161 7.34 -9.52 19.42
CA TYR A 161 6.94 -10.76 18.76
C TYR A 161 5.44 -10.81 18.47
N LEU A 162 4.58 -10.35 19.39
CA LEU A 162 3.13 -10.30 19.21
C LEU A 162 2.71 -9.23 18.21
N ALA A 163 3.41 -8.08 18.17
CA ALA A 163 3.15 -6.99 17.23
C ALA A 163 3.75 -7.21 15.83
N ALA A 164 4.91 -7.88 15.77
CA ALA A 164 5.66 -8.17 14.54
C ALA A 164 5.38 -9.56 14.00
N SER A 165 4.65 -10.42 14.74
CA SER A 165 4.05 -11.63 14.17
C SER A 165 3.27 -11.15 12.95
N PRO A 166 3.76 -11.42 11.73
CA PRO A 166 3.01 -11.04 10.56
C PRO A 166 1.64 -11.67 10.79
N SER A 167 0.57 -10.91 10.57
CA SER A 167 -0.71 -11.53 10.31
C SER A 167 -0.47 -12.37 9.06
N VAL A 168 0.08 -13.57 9.23
CA VAL A 168 0.29 -14.58 8.20
C VAL A 168 -1.08 -14.65 7.60
N GLY A 169 -1.19 -14.17 6.36
CA GLY A 169 -2.47 -13.95 5.71
C GLY A 169 -3.26 -15.23 5.89
N LYS A 170 -4.24 -15.21 6.79
CA LYS A 170 -4.84 -16.45 7.27
C LYS A 170 -5.56 -17.03 6.07
N GLU A 171 -5.02 -18.12 5.55
CA GLU A 171 -5.62 -18.81 4.43
C GLU A 171 -6.93 -19.42 4.94
N ILE A 172 -8.04 -18.99 4.35
CA ILE A 172 -9.33 -19.62 4.59
C ILE A 172 -9.50 -20.62 3.46
N GLU A 173 -9.39 -21.90 3.77
CA GLU A 173 -9.76 -22.97 2.86
C GLU A 173 -11.29 -23.00 2.78
N VAL A 174 -11.84 -22.81 1.58
CA VAL A 174 -13.27 -23.00 1.33
C VAL A 174 -13.48 -24.32 0.62
N SER A 175 -14.48 -25.07 1.07
CA SER A 175 -14.77 -26.41 0.56
C SER A 175 -15.34 -26.41 -0.86
N HIS A 176 -15.61 -25.23 -1.43
CA HIS A 176 -16.30 -25.04 -2.70
C HIS A 176 -15.33 -24.81 -3.85
N ARG A 177 -15.54 -25.49 -4.98
CA ARG A 177 -14.62 -25.46 -6.14
C ARG A 177 -14.99 -24.43 -7.20
N ASN A 178 -16.24 -23.98 -7.23
CA ASN A 178 -16.79 -23.16 -8.30
C ASN A 178 -17.02 -21.73 -7.83
N VAL A 179 -16.04 -21.18 -7.09
CA VAL A 179 -16.17 -19.82 -6.53
C VAL A 179 -16.13 -18.76 -7.62
N THR A 180 -17.05 -17.82 -7.55
CA THR A 180 -17.22 -16.75 -8.56
C THR A 180 -17.14 -15.34 -8.01
N GLY A 181 -17.40 -15.17 -6.71
CA GLY A 181 -17.51 -13.86 -6.08
C GLY A 181 -17.07 -13.92 -4.63
N VAL A 182 -16.53 -12.82 -4.14
CA VAL A 182 -16.09 -12.68 -2.75
C VAL A 182 -16.39 -11.29 -2.23
N ILE A 183 -16.92 -11.21 -1.01
CA ILE A 183 -17.09 -9.94 -0.27
C ILE A 183 -16.37 -10.09 1.06
N VAL A 184 -15.60 -9.07 1.43
CA VAL A 184 -14.90 -9.04 2.71
C VAL A 184 -15.53 -8.00 3.62
N GLY A 185 -16.20 -8.49 4.67
CA GLY A 185 -16.71 -7.66 5.74
C GLY A 185 -15.75 -7.58 6.93
N ALA A 186 -16.12 -6.78 7.93
CA ALA A 186 -15.33 -6.65 9.15
C ALA A 186 -15.18 -8.00 9.89
N LYS A 187 -16.28 -8.74 10.05
CA LYS A 187 -16.33 -10.00 10.83
C LYS A 187 -16.52 -11.26 9.98
N SER A 188 -17.00 -11.12 8.75
CA SER A 188 -17.34 -12.25 7.88
C SER A 188 -16.82 -12.05 6.46
N VAL A 189 -16.69 -13.16 5.74
CA VAL A 189 -16.39 -13.21 4.31
C VAL A 189 -17.56 -13.91 3.63
N TYR A 190 -18.09 -13.33 2.56
CA TYR A 190 -19.10 -13.99 1.73
C TYR A 190 -18.45 -14.51 0.47
N VAL A 191 -18.82 -15.71 0.06
CA VAL A 191 -18.27 -16.40 -1.11
C VAL A 191 -19.42 -16.97 -1.92
N SER A 192 -19.53 -16.67 -3.21
CA SER A 192 -20.52 -17.29 -4.08
C SER A 192 -19.97 -18.50 -4.81
N ASP A 193 -20.82 -19.50 -5.03
CA ASP A 193 -20.56 -20.65 -5.91
C ASP A 193 -21.68 -20.74 -6.94
N TRP A 194 -21.31 -20.66 -8.22
CA TRP A 194 -22.29 -20.66 -9.32
C TRP A 194 -22.96 -22.01 -9.53
N PHE A 195 -22.26 -23.10 -9.20
CA PHE A 195 -22.72 -24.47 -9.43
C PHE A 195 -23.74 -24.89 -8.36
N THR A 196 -23.47 -24.57 -7.09
CA THR A 196 -24.41 -24.83 -5.99
C THR A 196 -25.46 -23.74 -5.83
N GLN A 197 -25.42 -22.70 -6.67
CA GLN A 197 -26.34 -21.56 -6.65
C GLN A 197 -26.45 -20.94 -5.25
N SER A 198 -25.30 -20.79 -4.57
CA SER A 198 -25.29 -20.43 -3.15
C SER A 198 -24.28 -19.33 -2.83
N VAL A 199 -24.56 -18.58 -1.77
CA VAL A 199 -23.63 -17.68 -1.10
C VAL A 199 -23.34 -18.21 0.31
N TYR A 200 -22.08 -18.44 0.59
CA TYR A 200 -21.58 -18.93 1.87
C TYR A 200 -21.04 -17.78 2.69
N ARG A 201 -21.38 -17.71 3.98
CA ARG A 201 -20.82 -16.75 4.92
C ARG A 201 -19.86 -17.47 5.85
N TYR A 202 -18.61 -17.05 5.86
CA TYR A 202 -17.57 -17.56 6.75
C TYR A 202 -17.20 -16.53 7.82
N ALA A 203 -16.86 -17.00 9.02
CA ALA A 203 -16.23 -16.19 10.04
C ALA A 203 -14.82 -15.80 9.60
N ARG A 204 -14.55 -14.51 9.44
CA ARG A 204 -13.25 -14.03 8.92
C ARG A 204 -12.08 -14.43 9.83
N ALA A 205 -12.31 -14.50 11.15
CA ALA A 205 -11.26 -14.82 12.11
C ALA A 205 -10.82 -16.29 12.07
N ARG A 206 -11.73 -17.23 11.80
CA ARG A 206 -11.47 -18.69 11.90
C ARG A 206 -11.69 -19.48 10.62
N GLY A 207 -12.35 -18.90 9.62
CA GLY A 207 -12.76 -19.62 8.41
C GLY A 207 -13.94 -20.57 8.63
N GLU A 208 -14.60 -20.49 9.79
CA GLU A 208 -15.75 -21.34 10.12
C GLU A 208 -16.96 -20.93 9.27
N LEU A 209 -17.66 -21.91 8.69
CA LEU A 209 -18.90 -21.66 7.95
C LEU A 209 -20.00 -21.25 8.94
N LEU A 210 -20.56 -20.07 8.75
CA LEU A 210 -21.62 -19.51 9.58
C LEU A 210 -23.01 -19.78 8.98
N ASP A 211 -23.18 -19.43 7.70
CA ASP A 211 -24.47 -19.50 7.02
C ASP A 211 -24.29 -19.89 5.54
N VAL A 212 -25.37 -20.42 4.96
CA VAL A 212 -25.50 -20.74 3.53
C VAL A 212 -26.81 -20.17 3.02
N TYR A 213 -26.73 -19.37 1.97
CA TYR A 213 -27.88 -18.75 1.31
C TYR A 213 -28.04 -19.33 -0.08
N TYR A 214 -29.07 -20.14 -0.28
CA TYR A 214 -29.37 -20.80 -1.55
C TYR A 214 -30.31 -19.94 -2.41
N PHE A 215 -30.07 -19.89 -3.71
CA PHE A 215 -30.94 -19.29 -4.72
C PHE A 215 -31.54 -20.39 -5.60
N SER A 216 -32.86 -20.38 -5.77
CA SER A 216 -33.57 -21.39 -6.55
C SER A 216 -33.59 -21.12 -8.06
N ASP A 217 -33.30 -19.89 -8.45
CA ASP A 217 -33.64 -19.31 -9.75
C ASP A 217 -32.43 -18.78 -10.52
N PHE A 218 -31.27 -18.59 -9.88
CA PHE A 218 -30.05 -18.17 -10.58
C PHE A 218 -28.75 -18.65 -9.91
N GLY A 219 -27.68 -18.77 -10.71
CA GLY A 219 -26.32 -18.98 -10.23
C GLY A 219 -25.59 -17.64 -10.04
N PRO A 220 -25.07 -17.31 -8.85
CA PRO A 220 -24.30 -16.08 -8.65
C PRO A 220 -22.94 -16.17 -9.34
N LEU A 221 -22.63 -15.21 -10.22
CA LEU A 221 -21.36 -15.09 -10.97
C LEU A 221 -20.41 -14.01 -10.42
N GLY A 222 -20.91 -13.12 -9.57
CA GLY A 222 -20.11 -12.08 -8.95
C GLY A 222 -20.85 -11.49 -7.76
N LEU A 223 -20.09 -10.98 -6.79
CA LEU A 223 -20.61 -10.39 -5.57
C LEU A 223 -19.98 -9.03 -5.30
N ALA A 224 -20.77 -8.09 -4.80
CA ALA A 224 -20.31 -6.79 -4.32
C ALA A 224 -21.10 -6.34 -3.09
N THR A 225 -20.60 -5.34 -2.37
CA THR A 225 -21.33 -4.70 -1.27
C THR A 225 -21.12 -3.20 -1.27
N ASP A 226 -22.15 -2.45 -0.87
CA ASP A 226 -22.06 -1.03 -0.53
C ASP A 226 -21.93 -0.82 0.99
N GLY A 227 -21.72 -1.89 1.76
CA GLY A 227 -21.67 -1.91 3.22
C GLY A 227 -23.01 -2.14 3.91
N ALA A 228 -24.13 -1.89 3.23
CA ALA A 228 -25.48 -2.12 3.76
C ALA A 228 -26.18 -3.31 3.10
N SER A 229 -25.97 -3.49 1.80
CA SER A 229 -26.57 -4.54 0.97
C SER A 229 -25.51 -5.38 0.28
N ILE A 230 -25.90 -6.57 -0.16
CA ILE A 230 -25.11 -7.43 -1.04
C ILE A 230 -25.69 -7.31 -2.44
N TYR A 231 -24.85 -7.08 -3.44
CA TYR A 231 -25.22 -7.17 -4.83
C TYR A 231 -24.68 -8.46 -5.40
N SER A 232 -25.46 -9.10 -6.28
CA SER A 232 -25.02 -10.24 -7.07
C SER A 232 -25.33 -10.02 -8.54
N VAL A 233 -24.45 -10.49 -9.43
CA VAL A 233 -24.81 -10.69 -10.84
C VAL A 233 -25.09 -12.18 -11.05
N GLY A 234 -26.21 -12.50 -11.71
CA GLY A 234 -26.62 -13.86 -11.99
C GLY A 234 -26.14 -14.39 -13.35
N THR A 235 -26.31 -15.69 -13.57
CA THR A 235 -26.13 -16.36 -14.88
C THR A 235 -27.08 -15.85 -15.97
N ASP A 236 -28.14 -15.16 -15.57
CA ASP A 236 -29.10 -14.47 -16.43
C ASP A 236 -28.69 -13.02 -16.75
N SER A 237 -27.49 -12.60 -16.34
CA SER A 237 -26.98 -11.23 -16.48
C SER A 237 -27.83 -10.16 -15.79
N MET A 238 -28.72 -10.56 -14.89
CA MET A 238 -29.43 -9.63 -14.01
C MET A 238 -28.58 -9.31 -12.78
N ILE A 239 -28.65 -8.05 -12.34
CA ILE A 239 -28.03 -7.61 -11.09
C ILE A 239 -29.12 -7.52 -10.03
N ARG A 240 -28.89 -8.11 -8.87
CA ARG A 240 -29.86 -8.14 -7.76
C ARG A 240 -29.25 -7.52 -6.52
N ARG A 241 -30.03 -6.68 -5.82
CA ARG A 241 -29.68 -6.17 -4.49
C ARG A 241 -30.39 -7.01 -3.44
N HIS A 242 -29.61 -7.49 -2.49
CA HIS A 242 -30.05 -8.36 -1.40
C HIS A 242 -29.87 -7.66 -0.05
N VAL A 243 -30.85 -7.85 0.82
CA VAL A 243 -30.73 -7.53 2.25
C VAL A 243 -30.48 -8.83 3.00
N VAL A 244 -29.50 -8.81 3.90
CA VAL A 244 -29.21 -9.96 4.76
C VAL A 244 -30.27 -10.03 5.85
N ASN A 245 -31.09 -11.08 5.83
CA ASN A 245 -32.02 -11.38 6.92
C ASN A 245 -31.42 -12.52 7.76
N ASP A 246 -30.63 -12.14 8.76
CA ASP A 246 -29.97 -13.10 9.68
C ASP A 246 -30.99 -13.97 10.44
N ALA A 247 -32.16 -13.42 10.78
CA ALA A 247 -33.20 -14.15 11.51
C ALA A 247 -33.80 -15.29 10.66
N ALA A 248 -34.03 -15.02 9.37
CA ALA A 248 -34.55 -16.00 8.41
C ALA A 248 -33.44 -16.80 7.69
N LYS A 249 -32.16 -16.53 7.99
CA LYS A 249 -30.99 -17.12 7.33
C LYS A 249 -31.08 -17.11 5.81
N ARG A 250 -31.49 -15.97 5.25
CA ARG A 250 -31.66 -15.81 3.79
C ARG A 250 -31.18 -14.43 3.32
N LEU A 251 -30.83 -14.37 2.05
CA LEU A 251 -30.66 -13.13 1.31
C LEU A 251 -32.00 -12.80 0.66
N GLU A 252 -32.63 -11.71 1.10
CA GLU A 252 -33.90 -11.26 0.54
C GLU A 252 -33.63 -10.31 -0.62
N THR A 253 -34.07 -10.69 -1.82
CA THR A 253 -34.01 -9.82 -2.99
C THR A 253 -34.90 -8.59 -2.76
N ALA A 254 -34.26 -7.44 -2.62
CA ALA A 254 -34.94 -6.15 -2.42
C ALA A 254 -35.22 -5.45 -3.76
N GLU A 255 -34.27 -5.53 -4.70
CA GLU A 255 -34.39 -4.92 -6.04
C GLU A 255 -33.70 -5.81 -7.08
N GLU A 256 -34.24 -5.81 -8.30
CA GLU A 256 -33.65 -6.48 -9.45
C GLU A 256 -33.47 -5.47 -10.58
N TYR A 257 -32.36 -5.58 -11.29
CA TYR A 257 -32.01 -4.67 -12.37
C TYR A 257 -31.59 -5.44 -13.62
N THR A 258 -32.17 -5.06 -14.75
CA THR A 258 -31.56 -5.32 -16.06
C THR A 258 -30.31 -4.45 -16.18
N ALA A 259 -29.20 -5.03 -16.64
CA ALA A 259 -27.95 -4.32 -16.89
C ALA A 259 -27.76 -4.10 -18.41
N PRO A 260 -28.10 -2.92 -18.97
CA PRO A 260 -28.06 -2.71 -20.41
C PRO A 260 -26.66 -2.96 -20.99
N GLY A 261 -26.57 -3.82 -22.00
CA GLY A 261 -25.33 -4.18 -22.68
C GLY A 261 -24.51 -5.29 -22.02
N LEU A 262 -24.86 -5.74 -20.81
CA LEU A 262 -24.23 -6.89 -20.17
C LEU A 262 -24.82 -8.17 -20.75
N VAL A 263 -24.00 -8.92 -21.47
CA VAL A 263 -24.37 -10.20 -22.11
C VAL A 263 -23.94 -11.37 -21.25
N SER A 264 -22.71 -11.36 -20.73
CA SER A 264 -22.17 -12.43 -19.88
C SER A 264 -21.54 -11.86 -18.62
N GLY A 265 -22.32 -11.83 -17.54
CA GLY A 265 -21.89 -11.32 -16.24
C GLY A 265 -20.61 -11.97 -15.72
N GLY A 266 -19.69 -11.14 -15.23
CA GLY A 266 -18.49 -11.56 -14.51
C GLY A 266 -18.39 -10.89 -13.15
N GLY A 267 -17.25 -10.28 -12.88
CA GLY A 267 -17.03 -9.57 -11.62
C GLY A 267 -17.88 -8.31 -11.51
N ILE A 268 -18.37 -8.01 -10.31
CA ILE A 268 -19.03 -6.74 -10.01
C ILE A 268 -18.37 -6.04 -8.82
N PHE A 269 -18.45 -4.72 -8.80
CA PHE A 269 -18.04 -3.87 -7.69
C PHE A 269 -19.06 -2.75 -7.50
N ALA A 270 -19.46 -2.47 -6.26
CA ALA A 270 -20.45 -1.48 -5.93
C ALA A 270 -19.82 -0.33 -5.14
N GLU A 271 -20.17 0.91 -5.50
CA GLU A 271 -19.72 2.12 -4.83
C GLU A 271 -20.90 3.08 -4.73
N LYS A 272 -21.52 3.15 -3.55
CA LYS A 272 -22.63 4.06 -3.20
C LYS A 272 -23.81 4.04 -4.19
N ASP A 273 -23.70 4.81 -5.26
CA ASP A 273 -24.72 5.03 -6.29
C ASP A 273 -24.30 4.45 -7.66
N PHE A 274 -23.21 3.70 -7.72
CA PHE A 274 -22.65 3.13 -8.93
C PHE A 274 -22.34 1.64 -8.80
N ILE A 275 -22.44 0.93 -9.92
CA ILE A 275 -22.01 -0.46 -10.07
C ILE A 275 -21.09 -0.56 -11.28
N TRP A 276 -19.92 -1.12 -11.05
CA TRP A 276 -19.03 -1.62 -12.09
C TRP A 276 -19.35 -3.08 -12.34
N ALA A 277 -19.47 -3.47 -13.62
CA ALA A 277 -19.71 -4.86 -14.01
C ALA A 277 -18.81 -5.26 -15.18
N GLY A 278 -18.11 -6.37 -15.04
CA GLY A 278 -17.34 -7.00 -16.10
C GLY A 278 -18.21 -7.88 -16.98
N ASP A 279 -18.03 -7.78 -18.29
CA ASP A 279 -18.57 -8.73 -19.26
C ASP A 279 -17.45 -9.65 -19.77
N THR A 280 -17.57 -10.93 -19.44
CA THR A 280 -16.52 -11.92 -19.72
C THR A 280 -16.44 -12.30 -21.19
N GLN A 281 -17.55 -12.20 -21.93
CA GLN A 281 -17.65 -12.57 -23.33
C GLN A 281 -17.27 -11.41 -24.26
N MET A 282 -17.83 -10.23 -24.00
CA MET A 282 -17.55 -9.01 -24.76
C MET A 282 -16.21 -8.38 -24.40
N LYS A 283 -15.60 -8.77 -23.28
CA LYS A 283 -14.34 -8.20 -22.76
C LYS A 283 -14.46 -6.68 -22.58
N LYS A 284 -15.50 -6.31 -21.82
CA LYS A 284 -15.83 -4.93 -21.50
C LYS A 284 -16.05 -4.77 -20.02
N LEU A 285 -15.84 -3.55 -19.55
CA LEU A 285 -16.23 -3.09 -18.23
C LEU A 285 -17.31 -2.03 -18.40
N PHE A 286 -18.43 -2.22 -17.72
CA PHE A 286 -19.54 -1.29 -17.71
C PHE A 286 -19.57 -0.54 -16.39
N LEU A 287 -19.92 0.75 -16.46
CA LEU A 287 -20.25 1.56 -15.30
C LEU A 287 -21.73 1.94 -15.38
N TYR A 288 -22.47 1.57 -14.35
CA TYR A 288 -23.87 1.85 -14.19
C TYR A 288 -24.08 2.80 -13.01
N GLU A 289 -25.01 3.72 -13.16
CA GLU A 289 -25.62 4.46 -12.06
C GLU A 289 -26.88 3.74 -11.59
N ILE A 290 -27.03 3.62 -10.28
CA ILE A 290 -28.17 2.99 -9.62
C ILE A 290 -29.29 4.02 -9.47
N ILE A 291 -30.38 3.84 -10.22
CA ILE A 291 -31.62 4.59 -10.03
C ILE A 291 -32.49 3.76 -9.09
N ARG A 292 -32.54 4.15 -7.81
CA ARG A 292 -33.29 3.42 -6.78
C ARG A 292 -34.80 3.45 -7.07
N ALA A 293 -35.48 2.38 -6.65
CA ALA A 293 -36.93 2.30 -6.78
C ALA A 293 -37.62 3.44 -6.02
N VAL A 294 -38.61 4.06 -6.67
CA VAL A 294 -39.52 5.04 -6.05
C VAL A 294 -40.91 4.64 -6.49
N PRO A 295 -41.78 4.14 -5.60
CA PRO A 295 -43.11 3.68 -5.99
C PRO A 295 -43.85 4.74 -6.82
N PRO A 296 -44.43 4.36 -7.98
CA PRO A 296 -44.59 3.00 -8.51
C PRO A 296 -43.44 2.49 -9.40
N SER A 297 -42.40 3.29 -9.64
CA SER A 297 -41.29 2.96 -10.54
C SER A 297 -40.32 1.97 -9.89
N PRO A 298 -40.02 0.83 -10.56
CA PRO A 298 -38.99 -0.08 -10.11
C PRO A 298 -37.60 0.58 -10.22
N GLY A 299 -36.63 0.05 -9.49
CA GLY A 299 -35.24 0.45 -9.63
C GLY A 299 -34.71 0.11 -11.03
N ALA A 300 -33.70 0.85 -11.49
CA ALA A 300 -33.08 0.65 -12.80
C ALA A 300 -31.58 0.92 -12.76
N LEU A 301 -30.85 0.37 -13.73
CA LEU A 301 -29.45 0.72 -13.97
C LEU A 301 -29.34 1.55 -15.25
N ARG A 302 -28.77 2.76 -15.11
CA ARG A 302 -28.44 3.61 -16.26
C ARG A 302 -26.98 3.40 -16.62
N LYS A 303 -26.71 2.90 -17.83
CA LYS A 303 -25.33 2.78 -18.34
C LYS A 303 -24.76 4.18 -18.58
N ILE A 304 -23.67 4.51 -17.89
CA ILE A 304 -22.97 5.80 -18.03
C ILE A 304 -21.55 5.64 -18.60
N GLY A 305 -21.00 4.43 -18.59
CA GLY A 305 -19.69 4.14 -19.14
C GLY A 305 -19.60 2.73 -19.70
N GLU A 306 -18.78 2.59 -20.73
CA GLU A 306 -18.46 1.32 -21.38
C GLU A 306 -16.99 1.39 -21.81
N TYR A 307 -16.19 0.44 -21.33
CA TYR A 307 -14.74 0.48 -21.48
C TYR A 307 -14.23 -0.86 -22.00
N SER A 308 -13.43 -0.83 -23.06
CA SER A 308 -12.78 -2.05 -23.54
C SER A 308 -11.70 -2.51 -22.54
N THR A 309 -11.68 -3.80 -22.22
CA THR A 309 -10.62 -4.43 -21.40
C THR A 309 -9.56 -5.12 -22.27
N GLY A 310 -9.63 -4.95 -23.59
CA GLY A 310 -8.72 -5.57 -24.55
C GLY A 310 -8.84 -7.10 -24.54
N ALA A 311 -7.77 -7.78 -24.16
CA ALA A 311 -7.75 -9.24 -24.13
C ALA A 311 -8.33 -9.85 -22.84
N ILE A 312 -8.49 -9.05 -21.79
CA ILE A 312 -8.87 -9.48 -20.43
C ILE A 312 -10.36 -9.85 -20.39
N SER A 313 -10.69 -11.02 -19.85
CA SER A 313 -12.06 -11.45 -19.54
C SER A 313 -12.35 -11.18 -18.04
N PRO A 314 -13.04 -10.08 -17.68
CA PRO A 314 -13.13 -9.60 -16.29
C PRO A 314 -14.04 -10.45 -15.41
N VAL A 315 -13.52 -11.55 -14.84
CA VAL A 315 -14.26 -12.42 -13.91
C VAL A 315 -14.34 -11.87 -12.48
N ALA A 316 -13.47 -10.92 -12.14
CA ALA A 316 -13.54 -10.18 -10.88
C ALA A 316 -13.18 -8.71 -11.11
N VAL A 317 -13.89 -7.80 -10.44
CA VAL A 317 -13.71 -6.35 -10.55
C VAL A 317 -13.63 -5.78 -9.14
N CYS A 318 -12.65 -4.92 -8.87
CA CYS A 318 -12.59 -4.12 -7.65
C CYS A 318 -11.84 -2.81 -7.87
N LYS A 319 -11.99 -1.84 -6.98
CA LYS A 319 -11.43 -0.49 -7.13
C LYS A 319 -10.73 -0.02 -5.84
N LYS A 320 -9.55 0.60 -5.97
CA LYS A 320 -8.84 1.26 -4.86
C LYS A 320 -8.35 2.63 -5.32
N GLY A 321 -8.92 3.69 -4.76
CA GLY A 321 -8.66 5.04 -5.22
C GLY A 321 -9.08 5.20 -6.68
N ASP A 322 -8.16 5.62 -7.54
CA ASP A 322 -8.36 5.79 -8.98
C ASP A 322 -8.01 4.55 -9.81
N LYS A 323 -7.50 3.49 -9.17
CA LYS A 323 -7.13 2.24 -9.84
C LYS A 323 -8.27 1.23 -9.83
N ILE A 324 -8.50 0.61 -10.97
CA ILE A 324 -9.38 -0.55 -11.14
C ILE A 324 -8.50 -1.80 -11.23
N PHE A 325 -8.93 -2.87 -10.58
CA PHE A 325 -8.30 -4.18 -10.61
C PHE A 325 -9.24 -5.18 -11.25
N LEU A 326 -8.74 -5.92 -12.24
CA LEU A 326 -9.46 -6.95 -12.97
C LEU A 326 -8.73 -8.29 -12.82
N ALA A 327 -9.45 -9.33 -12.41
CA ALA A 327 -8.99 -10.70 -12.59
C ALA A 327 -9.43 -11.21 -13.97
N ASP A 328 -8.49 -11.80 -14.71
CA ASP A 328 -8.75 -12.38 -16.03
C ASP A 328 -9.15 -13.85 -15.91
N GLY A 329 -10.35 -14.19 -16.39
CA GLY A 329 -10.86 -15.56 -16.38
C GLY A 329 -10.08 -16.52 -17.26
N VAL A 330 -9.36 -16.00 -18.27
CA VAL A 330 -8.57 -16.84 -19.20
C VAL A 330 -7.20 -17.15 -18.60
N THR A 331 -6.43 -16.12 -18.26
CA THR A 331 -5.04 -16.31 -17.77
C THR A 331 -4.95 -16.53 -16.26
N GLY A 332 -6.00 -16.23 -15.49
CA GLY A 332 -5.97 -16.23 -14.02
C GLY A 332 -5.09 -15.13 -13.42
N SER A 333 -4.58 -14.19 -14.24
CA SER A 333 -3.75 -13.07 -13.79
C SER A 333 -4.61 -11.92 -13.28
N VAL A 334 -4.02 -11.07 -12.44
CA VAL A 334 -4.64 -9.81 -12.00
C VAL A 334 -3.93 -8.63 -12.65
N PHE A 335 -4.73 -7.71 -13.17
CA PHE A 335 -4.29 -6.46 -13.78
C PHE A 335 -4.84 -5.30 -12.96
N SER A 336 -4.01 -4.32 -12.61
CA SER A 336 -4.49 -3.00 -12.21
C SER A 336 -4.52 -2.09 -13.42
N GLY A 337 -5.10 -0.91 -13.30
CA GLY A 337 -5.07 0.06 -14.37
C GLY A 337 -5.97 1.25 -14.09
N LYS A 338 -6.03 2.14 -15.07
CA LYS A 338 -6.93 3.29 -15.07
C LYS A 338 -7.78 3.25 -16.33
N ILE A 339 -8.93 3.92 -16.25
CA ILE A 339 -9.70 4.25 -17.45
C ILE A 339 -9.08 5.50 -18.06
N ILE A 340 -8.71 5.41 -19.34
CA ILE A 340 -8.30 6.54 -20.16
C ILE A 340 -9.21 6.50 -21.38
N ASP A 341 -9.98 7.58 -21.57
CA ASP A 341 -11.03 7.69 -22.58
C ASP A 341 -12.05 6.53 -22.49
N ASP A 342 -12.10 5.66 -23.48
CA ASP A 342 -13.02 4.51 -23.61
C ASP A 342 -12.34 3.16 -23.31
N ARG A 343 -11.16 3.16 -22.68
CA ARG A 343 -10.35 1.95 -22.49
C ARG A 343 -9.78 1.82 -21.09
N PHE A 344 -9.74 0.59 -20.62
CA PHE A 344 -8.92 0.21 -19.48
C PHE A 344 -7.48 0.00 -19.96
N ILE A 345 -6.52 0.69 -19.34
CA ILE A 345 -5.09 0.53 -19.63
C ILE A 345 -4.48 -0.42 -18.57
N PRO A 346 -4.26 -1.70 -18.90
CA PRO A 346 -3.86 -2.70 -17.93
C PRO A 346 -2.35 -2.63 -17.61
N GLN A 347 -2.04 -2.73 -16.34
CA GLN A 347 -0.74 -3.02 -15.77
C GLN A 347 -0.82 -4.37 -15.04
N LYS A 348 -0.02 -5.35 -15.46
CA LYS A 348 0.00 -6.66 -14.82
C LYS A 348 0.60 -6.53 -13.41
N GLU A 349 -0.14 -6.94 -12.39
CA GLU A 349 0.25 -6.75 -10.99
C GLU A 349 0.94 -8.00 -10.42
N ASN A 350 0.32 -9.17 -10.56
CA ASN A 350 0.86 -10.45 -10.11
C ASN A 350 0.20 -11.61 -10.85
N THR A 351 0.93 -12.72 -10.97
CA THR A 351 0.38 -14.01 -11.38
C THR A 351 -0.08 -14.78 -10.15
N ALA A 352 -1.19 -15.51 -10.29
CA ALA A 352 -1.53 -16.54 -9.32
C ALA A 352 -0.35 -17.50 -9.11
N PRO A 353 -0.23 -18.15 -7.93
CA PRO A 353 0.74 -19.22 -7.73
C PRO A 353 0.60 -20.27 -8.85
N PRO A 354 1.70 -20.94 -9.27
CA PRO A 354 1.63 -21.97 -10.30
C PRO A 354 0.54 -23.01 -9.97
N GLY A 355 -0.31 -23.31 -10.94
CA GLY A 355 -1.43 -24.25 -10.78
C GLY A 355 -2.74 -23.63 -10.25
N PHE A 356 -2.74 -22.35 -9.89
CA PHE A 356 -3.94 -21.65 -9.43
C PHE A 356 -4.39 -20.57 -10.42
N ARG A 357 -5.68 -20.22 -10.39
CA ARG A 357 -6.26 -19.09 -11.13
C ARG A 357 -7.03 -18.19 -10.18
N VAL A 358 -6.90 -16.88 -10.32
CA VAL A 358 -7.77 -15.95 -9.57
C VAL A 358 -9.16 -15.98 -10.18
N VAL A 359 -10.15 -16.36 -9.38
CA VAL A 359 -11.56 -16.45 -9.81
C VAL A 359 -12.45 -15.38 -9.19
N ALA A 360 -12.03 -14.83 -8.05
CA ALA A 360 -12.71 -13.72 -7.39
C ALA A 360 -11.69 -12.87 -6.63
N CYS A 361 -12.02 -11.60 -6.41
CA CYS A 361 -11.19 -10.74 -5.59
C CYS A 361 -11.97 -9.66 -4.85
N ALA A 362 -11.38 -9.18 -3.77
CA ALA A 362 -11.85 -8.04 -2.99
C ALA A 362 -10.66 -7.20 -2.50
N ILE A 363 -10.88 -5.91 -2.30
CA ILE A 363 -9.87 -5.00 -1.78
C ILE A 363 -10.11 -4.75 -0.30
N GLU A 364 -9.04 -4.77 0.48
CA GLU A 364 -9.01 -4.38 1.88
C GLU A 364 -8.09 -3.15 2.05
N GLU A 365 -8.25 -2.40 3.14
CA GLU A 365 -7.37 -1.26 3.45
C GLU A 365 -5.89 -1.68 3.38
N SER A 366 -5.57 -2.81 4.00
CA SER A 366 -4.22 -3.37 4.12
C SER A 366 -3.73 -4.18 2.91
N GLY A 367 -4.56 -4.41 1.88
CA GLY A 367 -4.16 -5.26 0.75
C GLY A 367 -5.28 -5.77 -0.13
N PHE A 368 -5.07 -6.94 -0.72
CA PHE A 368 -5.99 -7.58 -1.65
C PHE A 368 -6.31 -8.98 -1.16
N LEU A 369 -7.60 -9.35 -1.13
CA LEU A 369 -8.01 -10.73 -0.93
C LEU A 369 -8.30 -11.34 -2.31
N ALA A 370 -7.52 -12.35 -2.67
CA ALA A 370 -7.74 -13.13 -3.88
C ALA A 370 -8.33 -14.48 -3.51
N VAL A 371 -9.29 -14.94 -4.31
CA VAL A 371 -9.72 -16.34 -4.29
C VAL A 371 -9.03 -17.06 -5.43
N PHE A 372 -8.27 -18.08 -5.07
CA PHE A 372 -7.56 -18.93 -6.02
C PHE A 372 -8.33 -20.23 -6.21
N ALA A 373 -8.73 -20.53 -7.45
CA ALA A 373 -9.26 -21.84 -7.83
C ALA A 373 -8.11 -22.75 -8.30
N GLY A 374 -8.12 -23.99 -7.80
CA GLY A 374 -7.19 -25.08 -8.09
C GLY A 374 -7.76 -26.41 -7.54
N ASP A 375 -6.92 -27.31 -7.04
CA ASP A 375 -7.39 -28.53 -6.34
C ASP A 375 -8.18 -28.21 -5.05
N LYS A 376 -7.83 -27.09 -4.42
CA LYS A 376 -8.51 -26.48 -3.29
C LYS A 376 -8.73 -25.01 -3.60
N THR A 377 -9.83 -24.45 -3.09
CA THR A 377 -10.08 -23.02 -3.19
C THR A 377 -9.55 -22.32 -1.95
N ILE A 378 -8.62 -21.39 -2.16
CA ILE A 378 -7.92 -20.72 -1.07
C ILE A 378 -8.20 -19.23 -1.15
N LEU A 379 -8.69 -18.65 -0.05
CA LEU A 379 -8.73 -17.20 0.13
C LEU A 379 -7.45 -16.78 0.81
N LYS A 380 -6.64 -15.98 0.10
CA LYS A 380 -5.35 -15.53 0.60
C LYS A 380 -5.21 -14.02 0.43
N ARG A 381 -4.78 -13.39 1.53
CA ARG A 381 -4.41 -11.97 1.51
C ARG A 381 -3.05 -11.83 0.83
N THR A 382 -3.02 -11.06 -0.24
CA THR A 382 -1.82 -10.75 -1.01
C THR A 382 -1.54 -9.25 -0.92
N LYS A 383 -0.27 -8.88 -0.82
CA LYS A 383 0.18 -7.49 -1.01
C LYS A 383 0.63 -7.33 -2.46
N PHE A 384 0.15 -6.30 -3.14
CA PHE A 384 0.77 -5.87 -4.39
C PHE A 384 2.09 -5.15 -4.09
N LYS A 385 3.03 -5.24 -5.04
CA LYS A 385 4.33 -4.59 -4.91
C LYS A 385 4.26 -3.14 -5.33
#